data_AF-A0A1K1T184-F1
#
_entry.id   AF-A0A1K1T184-F1
#
_cell.length_a   1.000
_cell.length_b   1.000
_cell.length_c   1.000
_cell.angle_alpha   90.00
_cell.angle_beta   90.00
_cell.angle_gamma   90.00
#
_symmetry.space_group_name_H-M   'P 1'
#
loop_
_entity.id
_entity.type
_entity.pdbx_description
1 polymer ?
#
loop_
_entity_poly.entity_id
_entity_poly.type
_entity_poly.pdbx_seq_one_letter_code
_entity_poly.pdbx_strand_id
1 'polypeptide(L)'
;MFISYTQIHAQNTDSKLVKVIINFRTHDDNKDHDTKLYVKIKNKVTLFLSKEIAQGDDLGGDMEFNDPSNHSFDLVLTSSNIKASELTAPFVTIGIQPNGNDRWIFDYTVKLEFSDGSTYTTDSQGTILDQNNRNYEGIFKS
;
A
#
# COMPACT_ATOMS: atom_id res chain seq x y z
N MET A 1 -23.53 -12.27 -16.66
CA MET A 1 -22.57 -11.17 -16.86
C MET A 1 -21.31 -11.55 -16.10
N PHE A 2 -20.26 -11.97 -16.80
CA PHE A 2 -18.99 -12.31 -16.16
C PHE A 2 -18.19 -11.03 -16.03
N ILE A 3 -17.88 -10.62 -14.81
CA ILE A 3 -16.95 -9.53 -14.56
C ILE A 3 -15.56 -10.15 -14.73
N SER A 4 -14.88 -9.81 -15.83
CA SER A 4 -13.50 -10.21 -16.05
C SER A 4 -12.63 -9.40 -15.09
N TYR A 5 -12.08 -10.05 -14.07
CA TYR A 5 -10.99 -9.46 -13.28
C TYR A 5 -9.71 -9.63 -14.09
N THR A 6 -9.09 -8.51 -14.51
CA THR A 6 -7.76 -8.53 -15.11
C THR A 6 -6.78 -9.02 -14.04
N GLN A 7 -6.15 -10.18 -14.25
CA GLN A 7 -5.11 -10.66 -13.35
C GLN A 7 -3.95 -9.67 -13.33
N ILE A 8 -3.28 -9.55 -12.18
CA ILE A 8 -1.97 -8.93 -12.10
C ILE A 8 -1.08 -9.68 -13.10
N HIS A 9 -0.70 -9.03 -14.20
CA HIS A 9 0.06 -9.65 -15.28
C HIS A 9 1.53 -9.85 -14.88
N ALA A 10 1.79 -10.76 -13.94
CA ALA A 10 3.08 -11.43 -13.95
C ALA A 10 3.15 -12.27 -15.23
N GLN A 11 4.27 -12.17 -15.94
CA GLN A 11 4.46 -12.91 -17.19
C GLN A 11 4.45 -14.43 -16.93
N ASN A 12 4.85 -14.83 -15.72
CA ASN A 12 4.73 -16.18 -15.18
C ASN A 12 3.85 -16.18 -13.92
N THR A 13 2.76 -16.95 -13.93
CA THR A 13 1.82 -17.08 -12.80
C THR A 13 2.40 -17.78 -11.57
N ASP A 14 3.48 -18.55 -11.74
CA ASP A 14 4.25 -19.16 -10.66
C ASP A 14 5.39 -18.27 -10.14
N SER A 15 5.60 -17.09 -10.74
CA SER A 15 6.55 -16.12 -10.21
C SER A 15 6.14 -15.69 -8.81
N LYS A 16 7.14 -15.46 -7.97
CA LYS A 16 6.95 -15.10 -6.56
C LYS A 16 7.02 -13.61 -6.40
N LEU A 17 6.16 -13.03 -5.56
CA LEU A 17 6.32 -11.66 -5.09
C LEU A 17 7.63 -11.58 -4.30
N VAL A 18 8.55 -10.71 -4.74
CA VAL A 18 9.86 -10.54 -4.11
C VAL A 18 10.04 -9.18 -3.47
N LYS A 19 9.28 -8.17 -3.91
CA LYS A 19 9.36 -6.82 -3.36
C LYS A 19 8.02 -6.11 -3.41
N VAL A 20 7.75 -5.32 -2.38
CA VAL A 20 6.65 -4.35 -2.35
C VAL A 20 7.22 -3.00 -1.92
N ILE A 21 6.95 -1.97 -2.71
CA ILE A 21 7.39 -0.60 -2.44
C ILE A 21 6.15 0.28 -2.39
N ILE A 22 6.03 1.10 -1.35
CA ILE A 22 5.05 2.18 -1.31
C ILE A 22 5.75 3.53 -1.38
N ASN A 23 5.23 4.42 -2.21
CA ASN A 23 5.66 5.80 -2.33
C ASN A 23 4.53 6.70 -1.89
N PHE A 24 4.84 7.70 -1.10
CA PHE A 24 3.92 8.75 -0.68
C PHE A 24 4.38 10.08 -1.24
N ARG A 25 3.42 10.90 -1.66
CA ARG A 25 3.66 12.28 -2.08
C ARG A 25 2.67 13.22 -1.41
N THR A 26 3.18 14.22 -0.73
CA THR A 26 2.43 15.35 -0.15
C THR A 26 2.43 16.52 -1.13
N HIS A 27 1.39 17.36 -1.06
CA HIS A 27 1.23 18.52 -1.97
C HIS A 27 0.77 19.82 -1.33
N ASP A 28 -0.14 19.75 -0.35
CA ASP A 28 -0.71 20.93 0.32
C ASP A 28 -0.90 20.71 1.85
N ASP A 29 -0.52 19.53 2.35
CA ASP A 29 -0.65 19.13 3.76
C ASP A 29 0.39 18.06 4.11
N ASN A 30 0.98 18.14 5.30
CA ASN A 30 2.10 17.30 5.74
C ASN A 30 1.60 16.07 6.54
N LYS A 31 2.50 15.12 6.81
CA LYS A 31 2.33 14.19 7.95
C LYS A 31 3.18 14.73 9.08
N ASP A 32 2.59 15.02 10.23
CA ASP A 32 3.34 15.54 11.37
C ASP A 32 4.39 14.53 11.85
N HIS A 33 5.48 15.06 12.43
CA HIS A 33 6.63 14.28 12.86
C HIS A 33 6.27 13.17 13.86
N ASP A 34 5.28 13.37 14.73
CA ASP A 34 4.89 12.38 15.76
C ASP A 34 3.69 11.50 15.35
N THR A 35 3.18 11.64 14.13
CA THR A 35 2.14 10.77 13.58
C THR A 35 2.72 9.45 13.09
N LYS A 36 2.29 8.35 13.70
CA LYS A 36 2.74 6.99 13.31
C LYS A 36 2.02 6.54 12.06
N LEU A 37 2.75 5.93 11.12
CA LEU A 37 2.24 5.47 9.82
C LEU A 37 2.33 3.94 9.69
N TYR A 38 1.21 3.31 9.39
CA TYR A 38 1.11 1.87 9.17
C TYR A 38 0.58 1.59 7.77
N VAL A 39 1.21 0.66 7.06
CA VAL A 39 0.76 0.22 5.74
C VAL A 39 0.71 -1.29 5.71
N LYS A 40 -0.37 -1.83 5.17
CA LYS A 40 -0.48 -3.26 4.88
C LYS A 40 -0.99 -3.44 3.46
N ILE A 41 -0.39 -4.38 2.74
CA ILE A 41 -0.98 -4.92 1.53
C ILE A 41 -1.64 -6.23 1.89
N LYS A 42 -2.88 -6.38 1.46
CA LYS A 42 -3.71 -7.56 1.71
C LYS A 42 -4.27 -8.05 0.39
N ASN A 43 -4.62 -9.32 0.33
CA ASN A 43 -5.29 -9.93 -0.81
C ASN A 43 -6.57 -10.62 -0.33
N LYS A 44 -7.69 -10.38 -1.02
CA LYS A 44 -8.96 -11.05 -0.67
C LYS A 44 -8.88 -12.53 -1.05
N VAL A 45 -9.16 -13.40 -0.08
CA VAL A 45 -9.25 -14.87 -0.26
C VAL A 45 -10.70 -15.27 -0.44
N THR A 46 -11.59 -14.65 0.34
CA THR A 46 -13.06 -14.77 0.22
C THR A 46 -13.69 -13.39 0.42
N LEU A 47 -15.02 -13.31 0.42
CA LEU A 47 -15.74 -12.07 0.73
C LEU A 47 -15.46 -11.52 2.14
N PHE A 48 -15.07 -12.37 3.09
CA PHE A 48 -14.89 -12.00 4.50
C PHE A 48 -13.46 -12.22 5.02
N LEU A 49 -12.60 -12.84 4.21
CA LEU A 49 -11.23 -13.17 4.60
C LEU A 49 -10.25 -12.52 3.65
N SER A 50 -9.30 -11.79 4.22
CA SER A 50 -8.12 -11.28 3.53
C SER A 50 -6.86 -11.88 4.15
N LYS A 51 -5.89 -12.20 3.31
CA LYS A 51 -4.53 -12.57 3.74
C LYS A 51 -3.63 -11.35 3.61
N GLU A 52 -2.87 -11.04 4.65
CA GLU A 52 -1.82 -10.01 4.59
C GLU A 52 -0.60 -10.55 3.82
N ILE A 53 -0.09 -9.76 2.88
CA ILE A 53 1.02 -10.13 2.00
C ILE A 53 2.29 -9.32 2.26
N ALA A 54 2.14 -8.08 2.72
CA ALA A 54 3.26 -7.23 3.13
C ALA A 54 2.80 -6.19 4.14
N GLN A 55 3.73 -5.71 4.99
CA GLN A 55 3.45 -4.65 5.95
C GLN A 55 4.65 -3.73 6.20
N GLY A 56 4.35 -2.52 6.68
CA GLY A 56 5.29 -1.57 7.22
C GLY A 56 4.70 -0.94 8.47
N ASP A 57 5.44 -1.01 9.58
CA ASP A 57 5.04 -0.48 10.87
C ASP A 57 5.88 0.75 11.20
N ASP A 58 5.22 1.84 11.62
CA ASP A 58 5.82 3.14 11.89
C ASP A 58 6.75 3.66 10.78
N LEU A 59 6.26 3.65 9.54
CA LEU A 59 7.01 4.07 8.37
C LEU A 59 7.41 5.54 8.46
N GLY A 60 8.72 5.80 8.39
CA GLY A 60 9.29 7.13 8.56
C GLY A 60 9.58 7.49 10.03
N GLY A 61 9.07 6.73 11.00
CA GLY A 61 9.28 7.00 12.42
C GLY A 61 8.84 8.41 12.79
N ASP A 62 9.76 9.17 13.39
CA ASP A 62 9.52 10.56 13.81
C ASP A 62 9.78 11.59 12.68
N MET A 63 9.82 11.15 11.42
CA MET A 63 10.01 12.02 10.27
C MET A 63 8.70 12.72 9.91
N GLU A 64 8.77 14.05 9.78
CA GLU A 64 7.73 14.84 9.14
C GLU A 64 7.77 14.61 7.62
N PHE A 65 6.62 14.36 7.00
CA PHE A 65 6.52 14.34 5.54
C PHE A 65 6.12 15.74 5.09
N ASN A 66 7.13 16.60 4.95
CA ASN A 66 6.96 18.03 4.60
C ASN A 66 6.11 18.24 3.35
N ASP A 67 5.61 19.46 3.19
CA ASP A 67 4.89 19.86 2.01
C ASP A 67 5.73 20.75 1.06
N PRO A 68 6.00 20.36 -0.21
CA PRO A 68 5.79 19.04 -0.80
C PRO A 68 6.99 18.11 -0.54
N SER A 69 6.74 16.80 -0.45
CA SER A 69 7.79 15.79 -0.31
C SER A 69 7.44 14.48 -1.01
N ASN A 70 8.43 13.61 -1.14
CA ASN A 70 8.26 12.24 -1.61
C ASN A 70 9.01 11.28 -0.67
N HIS A 71 8.34 10.23 -0.21
CA HIS A 71 8.92 9.23 0.68
C HIS A 71 8.64 7.82 0.17
N SER A 72 9.67 6.99 0.09
CA SER A 72 9.60 5.62 -0.44
C SER A 72 10.00 4.62 0.62
N PHE A 73 9.23 3.55 0.77
CA PHE A 73 9.46 2.51 1.76
C PHE A 73 9.30 1.12 1.15
N ASP A 74 10.28 0.26 1.44
CA ASP A 74 10.18 -1.18 1.19
C ASP A 74 9.32 -1.79 2.30
N LEU A 75 8.27 -2.52 1.93
CA LEU A 75 7.42 -3.25 2.88
C LEU A 75 7.97 -4.66 3.10
N VAL A 76 7.82 -5.14 4.33
CA VAL A 76 8.23 -6.48 4.74
C VAL A 76 7.19 -7.49 4.26
N LEU A 77 7.61 -8.45 3.43
CA LEU A 77 6.75 -9.55 3.00
C LEU A 77 6.41 -10.48 4.17
N THR A 78 5.16 -10.92 4.25
CA THR A 78 4.72 -11.88 5.29
C THR A 78 5.14 -13.31 4.97
N SER A 79 5.50 -13.59 3.71
CA SER A 79 5.98 -14.89 3.23
C SER A 79 6.81 -14.74 1.97
N SER A 80 7.86 -15.55 1.82
CA SER A 80 8.70 -15.61 0.62
C SER A 80 8.12 -16.47 -0.51
N ASN A 81 6.91 -17.02 -0.35
CA ASN A 81 6.30 -17.96 -1.30
C ASN A 81 4.94 -17.50 -1.82
N ILE A 82 4.69 -16.19 -1.86
CA ILE A 82 3.45 -15.62 -2.41
C ILE A 82 3.56 -15.62 -3.92
N LYS A 83 2.71 -16.40 -4.61
CA LYS A 83 2.74 -16.46 -6.08
C LYS A 83 1.89 -15.36 -6.71
N ALA A 84 2.26 -14.91 -7.90
CA ALA A 84 1.46 -13.95 -8.66
C ALA A 84 0.03 -14.44 -8.90
N SER A 85 -0.16 -15.74 -9.19
CA SER A 85 -1.48 -16.38 -9.33
C SER A 85 -2.35 -16.32 -8.08
N GLU A 86 -1.77 -16.14 -6.89
CA GLU A 86 -2.53 -16.01 -5.64
C GLU A 86 -3.06 -14.59 -5.42
N LEU A 87 -2.50 -13.59 -6.10
CA LEU A 87 -2.83 -12.18 -5.95
C LEU A 87 -3.96 -11.77 -6.89
N THR A 88 -5.17 -12.27 -6.64
CA THR A 88 -6.33 -12.03 -7.52
C THR A 88 -7.08 -10.74 -7.20
N ALA A 89 -6.99 -10.24 -5.97
CA ALA A 89 -7.68 -9.03 -5.53
C ALA A 89 -6.90 -8.34 -4.40
N PRO A 90 -5.68 -7.83 -4.68
CA PRO A 90 -4.92 -7.08 -3.71
C PRO A 90 -5.53 -5.70 -3.44
N PHE A 91 -5.31 -5.21 -2.23
CA PHE A 91 -5.68 -3.89 -1.77
C PHE A 91 -4.68 -3.41 -0.71
N VAL A 92 -4.54 -2.10 -0.59
CA VAL A 92 -3.74 -1.46 0.45
C VAL A 92 -4.64 -0.99 1.58
N THR A 93 -4.18 -1.12 2.80
CA THR A 93 -4.72 -0.38 3.95
C THR A 93 -3.63 0.53 4.50
N ILE A 94 -3.97 1.81 4.69
CA ILE A 94 -3.08 2.84 5.21
C ILE A 94 -3.71 3.37 6.49
N GLY A 95 -2.96 3.36 7.58
CA GLY A 95 -3.42 3.77 8.89
C GLY A 95 -2.48 4.79 9.51
N ILE A 96 -3.04 5.74 10.25
CA ILE A 96 -2.27 6.68 11.06
C ILE A 96 -2.65 6.61 12.54
N GLN A 97 -1.68 6.91 13.40
CA GLN A 97 -1.91 7.20 14.82
C GLN A 97 -1.25 8.54 15.15
N PRO A 98 -2.00 9.66 15.02
CA PRO A 98 -1.48 10.98 15.34
C PRO A 98 -1.42 11.20 16.85
N ASN A 99 -0.49 12.04 17.28
CA ASN A 99 -0.44 12.58 18.63
C ASN A 99 -1.03 14.00 18.63
N GLY A 100 -2.33 14.10 18.87
CA GLY A 100 -3.06 15.37 18.79
C GLY A 100 -3.85 15.50 17.50
N ASN A 101 -3.78 16.68 16.88
CA ASN A 101 -4.49 16.98 15.64
C ASN A 101 -3.50 16.94 14.49
N ASP A 102 -3.74 16.03 13.55
CA ASP A 102 -3.00 15.95 12.30
C ASP A 102 -4.02 15.67 11.18
N ARG A 103 -3.83 16.30 10.02
CA ARG A 103 -4.56 16.02 8.80
C ARG A 103 -3.54 15.86 7.69
N TRP A 104 -3.42 14.66 7.16
CA TRP A 104 -2.47 14.36 6.11
C TRP A 104 -3.18 14.12 4.78
N ILE A 105 -2.82 14.91 3.77
CA ILE A 105 -3.29 14.78 2.39
C ILE A 105 -2.15 14.25 1.52
N PHE A 106 -2.37 13.12 0.86
CA PHE A 106 -1.31 12.48 0.07
C PHE A 106 -1.84 11.72 -1.14
N ASP A 107 -0.95 11.62 -2.13
CA ASP A 107 -1.01 10.60 -3.15
C ASP A 107 -0.14 9.42 -2.72
N TYR A 108 -0.46 8.22 -3.23
CA TYR A 108 0.43 7.09 -3.06
C TYR A 108 0.53 6.23 -4.32
N THR A 109 1.66 5.55 -4.46
CA THR A 109 1.88 4.51 -5.47
C THR A 109 2.39 3.26 -4.77
N VAL A 110 1.74 2.12 -5.01
CA VAL A 110 2.24 0.80 -4.61
C VAL A 110 2.78 0.07 -5.83
N LYS A 111 4.01 -0.43 -5.72
CA LYS A 111 4.67 -1.27 -6.72
C LYS A 111 4.90 -2.67 -6.15
N LEU A 112 4.46 -3.69 -6.89
CA LEU A 112 4.80 -5.08 -6.67
C LEU A 112 5.87 -5.50 -7.69
N GLU A 113 6.92 -6.18 -7.23
CA GLU A 113 7.93 -6.79 -8.11
C GLU A 113 7.97 -8.29 -7.92
N PHE A 114 8.02 -9.02 -9.04
CA PHE A 114 8.00 -10.48 -9.06
C PHE A 114 9.35 -11.06 -9.47
N SER A 115 9.57 -12.33 -9.13
CA SER A 115 10.83 -13.04 -9.37
C SER A 115 11.17 -13.24 -10.84
N ASP A 116 10.20 -13.09 -11.75
CA ASP A 116 10.41 -13.11 -13.20
C ASP A 116 10.78 -11.72 -13.78
N GLY A 117 10.95 -10.72 -12.91
CA GLY A 117 11.24 -9.33 -13.28
C GLY A 117 10.01 -8.51 -13.67
N SER A 118 8.83 -9.12 -13.74
CA SER A 118 7.59 -8.38 -13.98
C SER A 118 7.24 -7.49 -12.79
N THR A 119 6.52 -6.41 -13.07
CA THR A 119 6.08 -5.46 -12.05
C THR A 119 4.62 -5.09 -12.26
N TYR A 120 3.94 -4.77 -11.17
CA TYR A 120 2.60 -4.20 -11.19
C TYR A 120 2.59 -2.96 -10.31
N THR A 121 1.92 -1.92 -10.78
CA THR A 121 1.83 -0.64 -10.08
C THR A 121 0.38 -0.21 -9.99
N THR A 122 -0.01 0.32 -8.84
CA THR A 122 -1.28 1.03 -8.68
C THR A 122 -1.04 2.32 -7.92
N ASP A 123 -1.89 3.31 -8.15
CA ASP A 123 -1.81 4.60 -7.49
C ASP A 123 -3.19 5.14 -7.13
N SER A 124 -3.18 6.11 -6.21
CA SER A 124 -4.34 6.88 -5.84
C SER A 124 -3.90 8.30 -5.50
N GLN A 125 -4.79 9.26 -5.75
CA GLN A 125 -4.53 10.67 -5.52
C GLN A 125 -5.51 11.25 -4.50
N GLY A 126 -5.05 12.22 -3.72
CA GLY A 126 -5.88 13.01 -2.80
C GLY A 126 -6.50 12.18 -1.67
N THR A 127 -5.77 11.19 -1.14
CA THR A 127 -6.19 10.46 0.06
C THR A 127 -6.02 11.37 1.28
N ILE A 128 -7.04 11.38 2.16
CA ILE A 128 -7.04 12.22 3.35
C ILE A 128 -7.22 11.32 4.58
N LEU A 129 -6.27 11.40 5.51
CA LEU A 129 -6.36 10.80 6.83
C LEU A 129 -6.24 11.88 7.90
N ASP A 130 -6.99 11.73 8.98
CA ASP A 130 -6.92 12.65 10.11
C ASP A 130 -7.20 11.91 11.45
N GLN A 131 -7.18 12.63 12.55
CA GLN A 131 -7.40 12.07 13.89
C GLN A 131 -8.78 11.42 14.09
N ASN A 132 -9.78 11.77 13.25
CA ASN A 132 -11.14 11.23 13.24
C ASN A 132 -11.35 10.18 12.14
N ASN A 133 -10.54 10.20 11.08
CA ASN A 133 -10.53 9.26 9.97
C ASN A 133 -9.13 8.67 9.78
N ARG A 134 -8.78 7.73 10.65
CA ARG A 134 -7.41 7.23 10.77
C ARG A 134 -7.03 6.13 9.79
N ASN A 135 -7.99 5.56 9.07
CA ASN A 135 -7.77 4.38 8.24
C ASN A 135 -8.35 4.57 6.86
N TYR A 136 -7.62 4.10 5.86
CA TYR A 136 -8.01 4.11 4.46
C TYR A 136 -7.83 2.71 3.86
N GLU A 137 -8.75 2.32 2.97
CA GLU A 137 -8.65 1.12 2.13
C GLU A 137 -8.68 1.53 0.65
N GLY A 138 -7.67 1.10 -0.11
CA GLY A 138 -7.56 1.35 -1.54
C GLY A 138 -7.44 0.05 -2.32
N ILE A 139 -8.37 -0.19 -3.25
CA ILE A 139 -8.31 -1.37 -4.14
C ILE A 139 -7.33 -1.09 -5.28
N PHE A 140 -6.54 -2.10 -5.64
CA PHE A 140 -5.62 -2.00 -6.77
C PHE A 140 -6.43 -1.89 -8.06
N LYS A 141 -6.22 -0.81 -8.81
CA LYS A 141 -6.94 -0.53 -10.06
C LYS A 141 -6.20 -1.18 -11.23
N SER A 142 -6.93 -1.92 -12.06
CA SER A 142 -6.43 -2.52 -13.31
C SER A 142 -6.36 -1.50 -14.44
#